data_AF-A0A1Q7MQ27-F1
#
_entry.id   AF-A0A1Q7MQ27-F1
#
_cell.length_a   1.000
_cell.length_b   1.000
_cell.length_c   1.000
_cell.angle_alpha   90.00
_cell.angle_beta   90.00
_cell.angle_gamma   90.00
#
_symmetry.space_group_name_H-M   'P 1'
#
loop_
_entity.id
_entity.type
_entity.pdbx_description
1 polymer ?
#
loop_
_entity_poly.entity_id
_entity_poly.type
_entity_poly.pdbx_seq_one_letter_code
_entity_poly.pdbx_strand_id
1 'polypeptide(L)'
;MFLATGSLGDSNSTNETVTNFFNRKTIGLDRGYITYQPVAHRWLQLTGGKFAYTWQRTSVTFDPDINPEGFSEKLSFDLSTPVLKNFTAQAIQMLFSENNSSKFLTGHDSFAVGGQVSGKLEVGIFSSTPSFTILNWRNVDAILNASAFAVQATTTVPGEGPGCASGLGLPSVPPCVYGPQGFTNATFTDSSGKIHFLSQFLYADLILNNQLKTGISRFPLNLMLEYQNNLNAADHPLDATGNATNLGKQSHGYFADLSLGQLKNRNDVQFGYAFEREEQDAIIASFSESEQRAPTNILQHRIYAQWKLRPSITASYVLWVGRTLNSNLQHSIVAPGTTPGTTEPWLKRMQFDLLYMF
;
A
#
# COMPACT_ATOMS: atom_id res chain seq x y z
N MET A 1 7.95 12.72 -15.96
CA MET A 1 8.66 13.38 -14.84
C MET A 1 7.61 13.82 -13.84
N PHE A 2 7.73 13.38 -12.59
CA PHE A 2 6.87 13.78 -11.47
C PHE A 2 7.79 14.26 -10.34
N LEU A 3 7.41 15.35 -9.67
CA LEU A 3 8.19 15.96 -8.59
C LEU A 3 7.39 15.84 -7.29
N ALA A 4 8.06 15.49 -6.19
CA ALA A 4 7.48 15.38 -4.86
C ALA A 4 8.28 16.21 -3.84
N THR A 5 7.65 16.59 -2.74
CA THR A 5 8.24 17.45 -1.69
C THR A 5 8.42 16.76 -0.34
N GLY A 6 7.85 15.57 -0.14
CA GLY A 6 8.02 14.78 1.07
C GLY A 6 9.46 14.34 1.31
N SER A 7 9.68 13.64 2.43
CA SER A 7 11.01 13.14 2.80
C SER A 7 11.59 12.25 1.69
N LEU A 8 12.84 12.49 1.30
CA LEU A 8 13.49 11.75 0.19
C LEU A 8 13.64 10.24 0.46
N GLY A 9 13.57 9.83 1.73
CA GLY A 9 13.61 8.42 2.13
C GLY A 9 12.24 7.82 2.43
N ASP A 10 11.17 8.59 2.30
CA ASP A 10 9.82 8.12 2.54
C ASP A 10 9.08 7.96 1.21
N SER A 11 8.98 6.72 0.72
CA SER A 11 8.35 6.41 -0.56
C SER A 11 6.82 6.29 -0.47
N ASN A 12 6.25 6.25 0.73
CA ASN A 12 4.80 6.10 0.93
C ASN A 12 4.10 7.44 1.26
N SER A 13 4.83 8.55 1.22
CA SER A 13 4.24 9.88 1.36
C SER A 13 4.93 10.93 0.50
N THR A 14 4.13 11.69 -0.26
CA THR A 14 4.62 12.86 -1.00
C THR A 14 4.46 14.18 -0.23
N ASN A 15 3.89 14.13 0.97
CA ASN A 15 3.53 15.29 1.78
C ASN A 15 4.72 15.85 2.58
N GLU A 16 4.78 17.18 2.69
CA GLU A 16 5.76 17.88 3.52
C GLU A 16 5.05 18.73 4.57
N THR A 17 5.53 18.68 5.81
CA THR A 17 4.97 19.51 6.89
C THR A 17 5.52 20.93 6.82
N VAL A 18 4.69 21.95 7.05
CA VAL A 18 5.14 23.36 7.11
C VAL A 18 5.80 23.70 8.46
N THR A 19 5.96 22.70 9.33
CA THR A 19 6.64 22.81 10.62
C THR A 19 8.17 22.67 10.45
N ASN A 20 8.90 22.78 11.57
CA ASN A 20 10.37 22.80 11.71
C ASN A 20 11.03 24.20 11.67
N PHE A 21 12.18 24.30 12.34
CA PHE A 21 12.93 25.54 12.61
C PHE A 21 13.58 26.12 11.34
N PHE A 22 12.79 26.76 10.48
CA PHE A 22 13.25 27.44 9.25
C PHE A 22 14.07 26.55 8.30
N ASN A 23 13.89 25.23 8.35
CA ASN A 23 14.60 24.31 7.48
C ASN A 23 14.14 24.47 6.02
N ARG A 24 15.08 24.31 5.08
CA ARG A 24 14.76 24.25 3.65
C ARG A 24 13.92 23.01 3.36
N LYS A 25 13.00 23.13 2.41
CA LYS A 25 12.19 22.03 1.90
C LYS A 25 12.83 21.47 0.64
N THR A 26 12.83 20.15 0.49
CA THR A 26 13.50 19.46 -0.61
C THR A 26 12.53 19.23 -1.76
N ILE A 27 13.04 19.15 -2.98
CA ILE A 27 12.29 18.74 -4.17
C ILE A 27 13.03 17.54 -4.76
N GLY A 28 12.33 16.40 -4.88
CA GLY A 28 12.87 15.15 -5.41
C GLY A 28 12.32 14.84 -6.81
N LEU A 29 13.11 14.10 -7.61
CA LEU A 29 12.62 13.44 -8.81
C LEU A 29 11.98 12.12 -8.40
N ASP A 30 10.66 12.03 -8.54
CA ASP A 30 9.91 10.90 -8.03
C ASP A 30 9.53 9.88 -9.13
N ARG A 31 9.50 10.30 -10.40
CA ARG A 31 9.33 9.37 -11.55
C ARG A 31 10.19 9.73 -12.75
N GLY A 32 10.86 8.73 -13.30
CA GLY A 32 11.64 8.77 -14.55
C GLY A 32 11.54 7.44 -15.28
N TYR A 33 10.78 7.40 -16.38
CA TYR A 33 10.46 6.16 -17.10
C TYR A 33 10.25 6.40 -18.59
N ILE A 34 10.31 5.31 -19.36
CA ILE A 34 9.98 5.27 -20.78
C ILE A 34 8.81 4.31 -20.95
N THR A 35 7.81 4.73 -21.73
CA THR A 35 6.75 3.85 -22.22
C THR A 35 6.82 3.77 -23.73
N TYR A 36 6.97 2.55 -24.26
CA TYR A 36 6.95 2.24 -25.67
C TYR A 36 5.65 1.53 -26.05
N GLN A 37 4.93 2.10 -27.02
CA GLN A 37 3.69 1.59 -27.56
C GLN A 37 3.76 1.63 -29.10
N PRO A 38 4.03 0.51 -29.78
CA PRO A 38 4.15 0.51 -31.23
C PRO A 38 2.83 0.90 -31.91
N VAL A 39 2.89 1.78 -32.91
CA VAL A 39 1.70 2.21 -33.67
C VAL A 39 1.01 1.02 -34.36
N ALA A 40 1.79 0.08 -34.90
CA ALA A 40 1.28 -1.13 -35.56
C ALA A 40 0.76 -2.19 -34.57
N HIS A 41 1.21 -2.16 -33.32
CA HIS A 41 0.85 -3.13 -32.28
C HIS A 41 0.31 -2.39 -31.04
N ARG A 42 -0.83 -1.70 -31.20
CA ARG A 42 -1.50 -0.96 -30.12
C ARG A 42 -1.94 -1.82 -28.94
N TRP A 43 -1.92 -3.14 -29.11
CA TRP A 43 -2.17 -4.10 -28.05
C TRP A 43 -0.98 -4.29 -27.10
N LEU A 44 0.24 -3.79 -27.43
CA LEU A 44 1.47 -4.00 -26.65
C LEU A 44 2.01 -2.70 -26.03
N GLN A 45 2.05 -2.62 -24.71
CA GLN A 45 2.70 -1.53 -23.98
C GLN A 45 3.89 -2.06 -23.17
N LEU A 46 5.05 -1.45 -23.33
CA LEU A 46 6.25 -1.75 -22.54
C LEU A 46 6.64 -0.51 -21.75
N THR A 47 6.74 -0.62 -20.44
CA THR A 47 7.17 0.48 -19.55
C THR A 47 8.39 0.04 -18.75
N GLY A 48 9.40 0.91 -18.65
CA GLY A 48 10.59 0.67 -17.84
C GLY A 48 11.10 1.94 -17.16
N GLY A 49 11.64 1.79 -15.95
CA GLY A 49 12.13 2.88 -15.10
C GLY A 49 11.34 2.99 -13.79
N LYS A 50 11.25 4.20 -13.23
CA LYS A 50 10.40 4.52 -12.06
C LYS A 50 9.09 5.16 -12.52
N PHE A 51 7.98 4.45 -12.38
CA PHE A 51 6.69 4.81 -13.01
C PHE A 51 5.53 4.78 -12.01
N ALA A 52 4.39 5.35 -12.41
CA ALA A 52 3.14 5.17 -11.70
C ALA A 52 2.60 3.75 -11.95
N TYR A 53 1.87 3.17 -10.99
CA TYR A 53 1.23 1.86 -11.17
C TYR A 53 0.55 1.71 -12.53
N THR A 54 0.91 0.64 -13.25
CA THR A 54 0.36 0.31 -14.57
C THR A 54 -0.67 -0.82 -14.51
N TRP A 55 -0.92 -1.38 -13.32
CA TRP A 55 -1.93 -2.39 -12.99
C TRP A 55 -2.97 -1.83 -12.02
N GLN A 56 -4.09 -2.55 -11.89
CA GLN A 56 -5.12 -2.26 -10.90
C GLN A 56 -4.64 -2.67 -9.50
N ARG A 57 -4.88 -1.82 -8.51
CA ARG A 57 -4.52 -2.03 -7.10
C ARG A 57 -5.49 -1.25 -6.22
N THR A 58 -5.52 -1.55 -4.92
CA THR A 58 -6.07 -0.61 -3.94
C THR A 58 -4.96 -0.12 -3.00
N SER A 59 -5.29 0.83 -2.13
CA SER A 59 -4.37 1.35 -1.13
C SER A 59 -3.98 0.32 -0.08
N VAL A 60 -4.78 -0.73 0.12
CA VAL A 60 -4.50 -1.79 1.10
C VAL A 60 -3.24 -2.55 0.69
N THR A 61 -3.19 -3.10 -0.54
CA THR A 61 -2.02 -3.84 -1.01
C THR A 61 -0.83 -2.95 -1.37
N PHE A 62 -1.08 -1.75 -1.91
CA PHE A 62 -0.05 -0.83 -2.37
C PHE A 62 -0.48 0.62 -2.20
N ASP A 63 0.28 1.36 -1.40
CA ASP A 63 0.08 2.79 -1.16
C ASP A 63 0.03 3.60 -2.48
N PRO A 64 -0.88 4.59 -2.61
CA PRO A 64 -0.96 5.46 -3.79
C PRO A 64 0.30 6.27 -4.14
N ASP A 65 1.12 6.61 -3.15
CA ASP A 65 2.31 7.45 -3.29
C ASP A 65 3.55 6.63 -3.68
N ILE A 66 3.51 5.30 -3.54
CA ILE A 66 4.61 4.43 -3.98
C ILE A 66 4.67 4.38 -5.51
N ASN A 67 5.89 4.53 -6.01
CA ASN A 67 6.20 4.44 -7.44
C ASN A 67 7.07 3.21 -7.71
N PRO A 68 6.53 2.18 -8.37
CA PRO A 68 7.31 1.02 -8.78
C PRO A 68 8.53 1.40 -9.62
N GLU A 69 9.64 0.73 -9.34
CA GLU A 69 10.84 0.73 -10.17
C GLU A 69 10.99 -0.64 -10.84
N GLY A 70 11.22 -0.68 -12.15
CA GLY A 70 11.45 -1.93 -12.87
C GLY A 70 10.85 -1.94 -14.27
N PHE A 71 10.10 -3.00 -14.60
CA PHE A 71 9.50 -3.23 -15.92
C PHE A 71 8.04 -3.67 -15.82
N SER A 72 7.25 -3.25 -16.81
CA SER A 72 5.86 -3.65 -16.97
C SER A 72 5.54 -3.86 -18.45
N GLU A 73 5.11 -5.07 -18.80
CA GLU A 73 4.73 -5.46 -20.15
C GLU A 73 3.25 -5.80 -20.19
N LYS A 74 2.46 -4.99 -20.88
CA LYS A 74 1.01 -5.11 -20.95
C LYS A 74 0.55 -5.49 -22.35
N LEU A 75 -0.31 -6.50 -22.40
CA LEU A 75 -1.06 -6.94 -23.57
C LEU A 75 -2.53 -6.59 -23.34
N SER A 76 -3.14 -5.78 -24.20
CA SER A 76 -4.53 -5.36 -24.06
C SER A 76 -5.29 -5.48 -25.39
N PHE A 77 -6.44 -6.15 -25.34
CA PHE A 77 -7.23 -6.47 -26.51
C PHE A 77 -8.67 -6.00 -26.31
N ASP A 78 -9.11 -5.07 -27.16
CA ASP A 78 -10.52 -4.71 -27.24
C ASP A 78 -11.28 -5.79 -28.01
N LEU A 79 -12.41 -6.20 -27.45
CA LEU A 79 -13.20 -7.32 -27.93
C LEU A 79 -14.59 -6.85 -28.34
N SER A 80 -15.06 -7.29 -29.50
CA SER A 80 -16.40 -6.96 -30.01
C SER A 80 -17.49 -7.88 -29.46
N THR A 81 -17.41 -8.27 -28.17
CA THR A 81 -18.44 -9.12 -27.54
C THR A 81 -19.51 -8.29 -26.82
N PRO A 82 -20.71 -8.85 -26.56
CA PRO A 82 -21.78 -8.12 -25.88
C PRO A 82 -21.42 -7.67 -24.46
N VAL A 83 -20.65 -8.47 -23.71
CA VAL A 83 -20.37 -8.25 -22.29
C VAL A 83 -18.90 -7.89 -22.03
N LEU A 84 -17.96 -8.73 -22.46
CA LEU A 84 -16.53 -8.52 -22.27
C LEU A 84 -16.00 -7.57 -23.36
N LYS A 85 -15.68 -6.33 -22.98
CA LYS A 85 -15.23 -5.27 -23.89
C LYS A 85 -13.73 -5.21 -24.05
N ASN A 86 -12.98 -5.61 -23.02
CA ASN A 86 -11.53 -5.64 -23.06
C ASN A 86 -11.00 -6.79 -22.21
N PHE A 87 -9.91 -7.41 -22.67
CA PHE A 87 -9.09 -8.30 -21.87
C PHE A 87 -7.67 -7.76 -21.83
N THR A 88 -7.08 -7.75 -20.64
CA THR A 88 -5.71 -7.31 -20.42
C THR A 88 -4.94 -8.35 -19.62
N ALA A 89 -3.70 -8.62 -20.04
CA ALA A 89 -2.72 -9.38 -19.28
C ALA A 89 -1.44 -8.55 -19.17
N GLN A 90 -0.80 -8.58 -18.01
CA GLN A 90 0.37 -7.77 -17.73
C GLN A 90 1.40 -8.57 -16.94
N ALA A 91 2.65 -8.52 -17.36
CA ALA A 91 3.79 -8.96 -16.57
C ALA A 91 4.34 -7.76 -15.77
N ILE A 92 4.79 -8.05 -14.55
CA ILE A 92 5.23 -7.07 -13.57
C ILE A 92 6.56 -7.54 -13.01
N GLN A 93 7.57 -6.68 -13.08
CA GLN A 93 8.88 -6.89 -12.50
C GLN A 93 9.24 -5.62 -11.72
N MET A 94 9.28 -5.73 -10.40
CA MET A 94 9.65 -4.65 -9.50
C MET A 94 11.03 -4.93 -8.93
N LEU A 95 11.91 -3.95 -8.96
CA LEU A 95 13.30 -4.04 -8.52
C LEU A 95 13.50 -3.15 -7.30
N PHE A 96 14.14 -3.68 -6.26
CA PHE A 96 14.45 -2.98 -5.01
C PHE A 96 15.94 -3.19 -4.67
N SER A 97 16.75 -2.15 -4.91
CA SER A 97 18.21 -2.22 -4.82
C SER A 97 18.72 -1.52 -3.58
N GLU A 98 18.99 -2.24 -2.49
CA GLU A 98 19.39 -1.62 -1.22
C GLU A 98 20.42 -2.45 -0.41
N ASN A 99 21.27 -3.23 -1.08
CA ASN A 99 22.44 -3.80 -0.42
C ASN A 99 23.63 -2.83 -0.39
N ASN A 100 23.96 -2.31 0.79
CA ASN A 100 25.19 -1.55 1.05
C ASN A 100 26.46 -2.41 1.18
N SER A 101 26.41 -3.67 0.73
CA SER A 101 27.56 -4.56 0.77
C SER A 101 28.51 -4.23 -0.37
N SER A 102 29.72 -3.76 -0.03
CA SER A 102 30.83 -3.51 -0.95
C SER A 102 31.39 -4.75 -1.68
N LYS A 103 30.65 -5.87 -1.65
CA LYS A 103 30.92 -7.12 -2.36
C LYS A 103 29.88 -7.32 -3.44
N PHE A 104 30.23 -6.88 -4.65
CA PHE A 104 29.49 -7.01 -5.92
C PHE A 104 29.02 -8.46 -6.25
N LEU A 105 29.49 -9.48 -5.52
CA LEU A 105 29.25 -10.90 -5.80
C LEU A 105 28.34 -11.61 -4.80
N THR A 106 27.94 -10.98 -3.67
CA THR A 106 27.20 -11.66 -2.59
C THR A 106 25.99 -10.92 -2.03
N GLY A 107 25.68 -9.71 -2.53
CA GLY A 107 24.45 -8.99 -2.18
C GLY A 107 23.29 -9.46 -3.05
N HIS A 108 22.23 -9.99 -2.43
CA HIS A 108 20.99 -10.32 -3.14
C HIS A 108 19.98 -9.19 -2.98
N ASP A 109 19.74 -8.42 -4.04
CA ASP A 109 18.73 -7.36 -4.05
C ASP A 109 17.32 -7.95 -3.98
N SER A 110 16.38 -7.18 -3.43
CA SER A 110 14.98 -7.61 -3.42
C SER A 110 14.32 -7.29 -4.74
N PHE A 111 13.39 -8.15 -5.14
CA PHE A 111 12.57 -7.92 -6.32
C PHE A 111 11.23 -8.62 -6.15
N ALA A 112 10.23 -8.11 -6.87
CA ALA A 112 8.95 -8.78 -7.02
C ALA A 112 8.74 -9.13 -8.49
N VAL A 113 8.26 -10.33 -8.78
CA VAL A 113 7.95 -10.77 -10.15
C VAL A 113 6.61 -11.45 -10.20
N GLY A 114 5.83 -11.16 -11.22
CA GLY A 114 4.48 -11.68 -11.35
C GLY A 114 3.72 -11.06 -12.51
N GLY A 115 2.41 -11.01 -12.35
CA GLY A 115 1.54 -10.42 -13.35
C GLY A 115 0.10 -10.28 -12.91
N GLN A 116 -0.65 -9.48 -13.66
CA GLN A 116 -2.06 -9.25 -13.46
C GLN A 116 -2.85 -9.58 -14.73
N VAL A 117 -3.99 -10.24 -14.58
CA VAL A 117 -5.01 -10.35 -15.62
C VAL A 117 -6.22 -9.53 -15.21
N SER A 118 -6.85 -8.86 -16.17
CA SER A 118 -8.08 -8.09 -15.94
C SER A 118 -8.99 -8.09 -17.16
N GLY A 119 -10.27 -7.84 -16.94
CA GLY A 119 -11.25 -7.74 -18.00
C GLY A 119 -12.24 -6.61 -17.75
N LYS A 120 -12.65 -5.90 -18.80
CA LYS A 120 -13.69 -4.88 -18.71
C LYS A 120 -15.03 -5.46 -19.13
N LEU A 121 -15.94 -5.61 -18.17
CA LEU A 121 -17.30 -6.10 -18.37
C LEU A 121 -18.27 -4.92 -18.41
N GLU A 122 -19.18 -4.91 -19.39
CA GLU A 122 -20.26 -3.92 -19.47
C GLU A 122 -21.60 -4.63 -19.75
N VAL A 123 -22.57 -4.43 -18.87
CA VAL A 123 -23.94 -4.98 -18.98
C VAL A 123 -24.95 -3.89 -18.62
N GLY A 124 -25.54 -3.26 -19.64
CA GLY A 124 -26.50 -2.17 -19.43
C GLY A 124 -25.92 -1.00 -18.64
N ILE A 125 -26.45 -0.76 -17.44
CA ILE A 125 -25.99 0.30 -16.53
C ILE A 125 -24.83 -0.12 -15.63
N PHE A 126 -24.48 -1.41 -15.61
CA PHE A 126 -23.42 -1.97 -14.78
C PHE A 126 -22.13 -2.14 -15.60
N SER A 127 -21.01 -1.77 -15.00
CA SER A 127 -19.67 -2.08 -15.50
C SER A 127 -18.80 -2.61 -14.37
N SER A 128 -17.94 -3.59 -14.69
CA SER A 128 -17.01 -4.17 -13.73
C SER A 128 -15.65 -4.39 -14.38
N THR A 129 -14.59 -4.14 -13.63
CA THR A 129 -13.22 -4.48 -14.00
C THR A 129 -12.66 -5.43 -12.95
N PRO A 130 -12.97 -6.74 -13.02
CA PRO A 130 -12.27 -7.73 -12.23
C PRO A 130 -10.80 -7.80 -12.63
N SER A 131 -9.92 -7.93 -11.65
CA SER A 131 -8.50 -8.21 -11.86
C SER A 131 -8.00 -9.24 -10.86
N PHE A 132 -7.05 -10.07 -11.28
CA PHE A 132 -6.35 -10.99 -10.41
C PHE A 132 -4.85 -10.86 -10.62
N THR A 133 -4.12 -10.67 -9.52
CA THR A 133 -2.67 -10.48 -9.49
C THR A 133 -2.01 -11.64 -8.75
N ILE A 134 -0.94 -12.17 -9.32
CA ILE A 134 0.04 -12.97 -8.58
C ILE A 134 1.35 -12.19 -8.57
N LEU A 135 1.93 -11.95 -7.40
CA LEU A 135 3.20 -11.24 -7.27
C LEU A 135 4.09 -11.89 -6.22
N ASN A 136 5.24 -12.42 -6.64
CA ASN A 136 6.17 -13.14 -5.77
C ASN A 136 7.35 -12.26 -5.40
N TRP A 137 7.52 -11.99 -4.11
CA TRP A 137 8.66 -11.26 -3.59
C TRP A 137 9.82 -12.20 -3.28
N ARG A 138 11.02 -11.76 -3.62
CA ARG A 138 12.27 -12.47 -3.38
C ARG A 138 13.22 -11.60 -2.58
N ASN A 139 13.99 -12.24 -1.71
CA ASN A 139 14.99 -11.61 -0.85
C ASN A 139 14.40 -10.46 -0.01
N VAL A 140 13.21 -10.68 0.57
CA VAL A 140 12.45 -9.65 1.31
C VAL A 140 13.22 -9.06 2.49
N ASP A 141 14.18 -9.79 3.06
CA ASP A 141 15.04 -9.25 4.11
C ASP A 141 15.89 -8.04 3.65
N ALA A 142 16.15 -7.88 2.34
CA ALA A 142 16.81 -6.66 1.86
C ALA A 142 15.91 -5.43 2.03
N ILE A 143 14.58 -5.58 1.90
CA ILE A 143 13.60 -4.52 2.19
C ILE A 143 13.66 -4.18 3.69
N LEU A 144 13.74 -5.20 4.56
CA LEU A 144 13.86 -4.99 6.00
C LEU A 144 15.12 -4.18 6.37
N ASN A 145 16.25 -4.39 5.65
CA ASN A 145 17.54 -3.74 5.94
C ASN A 145 17.68 -2.35 5.33
N ALA A 146 17.01 -2.09 4.21
CA ALA A 146 17.01 -0.82 3.51
C ALA A 146 16.47 0.37 4.32
N SER A 147 15.45 0.08 5.10
CA SER A 147 14.77 0.94 6.08
C SER A 147 15.63 1.93 6.83
N ALA A 148 16.79 1.45 7.29
CA ALA A 148 17.63 2.18 8.20
C ALA A 148 18.46 3.26 7.51
N PHE A 149 18.64 3.13 6.20
CA PHE A 149 19.39 4.08 5.39
C PHE A 149 18.52 5.20 4.82
N ALA A 150 17.27 4.91 4.45
CA ALA A 150 16.39 5.90 3.81
C ALA A 150 16.05 7.08 4.75
N VAL A 151 15.88 6.85 6.06
CA VAL A 151 15.41 7.89 7.01
C VAL A 151 16.53 8.83 7.51
N GLN A 152 17.79 8.67 7.09
CA GLN A 152 18.94 9.46 7.62
C GLN A 152 18.93 9.61 9.16
N ALA A 153 18.47 8.59 9.89
CA ALA A 153 18.33 8.67 11.35
C ALA A 153 19.72 8.53 12.02
N THR A 154 20.45 9.64 12.14
CA THR A 154 21.75 9.66 12.83
C THR A 154 21.63 9.61 14.36
N THR A 155 20.41 9.70 14.90
CA THR A 155 20.07 9.61 16.32
C THR A 155 18.58 9.27 16.44
N THR A 156 18.13 8.72 17.57
CA THR A 156 16.70 8.60 17.94
C THR A 156 15.98 9.94 17.75
N VAL A 157 15.29 10.12 16.63
CA VAL A 157 14.48 11.32 16.37
C VAL A 157 13.08 11.07 16.93
N PRO A 158 12.55 11.96 17.78
CA PRO A 158 11.12 11.96 18.12
C PRO A 158 10.33 12.36 16.86
N GLY A 159 9.63 11.39 16.27
CA GLY A 159 8.69 11.57 15.18
C GLY A 159 7.41 10.78 15.47
N GLU A 160 6.27 11.31 15.05
CA GLU A 160 4.94 10.78 15.38
C GLU A 160 4.71 9.42 14.71
N GLY A 161 4.84 8.34 15.50
CA GLY A 161 4.57 6.98 15.06
C GLY A 161 4.75 5.95 16.19
N PRO A 162 3.68 5.41 16.78
CA PRO A 162 3.78 4.23 17.63
C PRO A 162 4.19 3.03 16.76
N GLY A 163 5.24 2.29 17.13
CA GLY A 163 5.76 1.17 16.32
C GLY A 163 7.26 0.88 16.50
N CYS A 164 8.02 1.79 17.11
CA CYS A 164 9.41 1.54 17.53
C CYS A 164 9.46 0.77 18.85
N ALA A 165 8.86 -0.43 18.92
CA ALA A 165 8.69 -1.16 20.17
C ALA A 165 10.02 -1.34 20.93
N SER A 166 10.18 -0.59 22.03
CA SER A 166 11.04 -0.98 23.14
C SER A 166 10.17 -1.71 24.17
N GLY A 167 10.31 -3.03 24.27
CA GLY A 167 9.62 -3.83 25.28
C GLY A 167 9.81 -5.34 25.09
N LEU A 168 9.89 -6.06 26.20
CA LEU A 168 9.82 -7.54 26.33
C LEU A 168 11.01 -8.39 25.83
N GLY A 169 12.20 -7.78 25.65
CA GLY A 169 13.42 -8.55 25.32
C GLY A 169 13.59 -8.89 23.84
N LEU A 170 12.70 -8.40 22.98
CA LEU A 170 12.91 -8.35 21.54
C LEU A 170 13.87 -7.19 21.22
N PRO A 171 14.81 -7.34 20.26
CA PRO A 171 15.74 -6.27 19.91
C PRO A 171 14.97 -5.03 19.48
N SER A 172 15.27 -3.89 20.09
CA SER A 172 14.81 -2.59 19.61
C SER A 172 15.32 -2.43 18.17
N VAL A 173 14.43 -2.24 17.20
CA VAL A 173 14.80 -2.03 15.79
C VAL A 173 14.79 -0.52 15.49
N PRO A 174 15.92 0.19 15.57
CA PRO A 174 16.06 1.48 14.92
C PRO A 174 16.44 1.30 13.44
N PRO A 175 15.91 2.09 12.49
CA PRO A 175 14.66 2.85 12.39
C PRO A 175 13.71 2.34 11.28
N CYS A 176 12.43 2.65 11.46
CA CYS A 176 11.23 2.33 10.67
C CYS A 176 11.44 2.20 9.16
N VAL A 177 11.07 1.04 8.62
CA VAL A 177 11.15 0.70 7.20
C VAL A 177 9.99 1.34 6.46
N TYR A 178 10.20 2.57 6.00
CA TYR A 178 9.30 3.44 5.24
C TYR A 178 8.19 4.11 6.06
N GLY A 179 8.45 5.37 6.38
CA GLY A 179 7.43 6.33 6.81
C GLY A 179 7.07 6.30 8.31
N PRO A 180 6.34 7.33 8.76
CA PRO A 180 6.00 7.57 10.17
C PRO A 180 5.08 6.52 10.81
N GLN A 181 4.63 5.48 10.09
CA GLN A 181 3.63 4.53 10.63
C GLN A 181 4.21 3.23 11.18
N GLY A 182 5.53 3.06 11.17
CA GLY A 182 6.18 1.92 11.81
C GLY A 182 6.14 0.64 10.98
N PHE A 183 6.42 -0.49 11.65
CA PHE A 183 6.59 -1.81 11.04
C PHE A 183 5.79 -2.83 11.84
N THR A 184 4.88 -3.56 11.19
CA THR A 184 3.96 -4.50 11.87
C THR A 184 4.18 -5.96 11.52
N ASN A 185 4.86 -6.32 10.43
CA ASN A 185 5.06 -7.73 10.06
C ASN A 185 5.85 -8.51 11.12
N ALA A 186 5.63 -9.82 11.23
CA ALA A 186 6.37 -10.65 12.17
C ALA A 186 7.83 -10.88 11.72
N THR A 187 8.75 -11.01 12.69
CA THR A 187 10.17 -11.26 12.46
C THR A 187 10.76 -12.25 13.46
N PHE A 188 11.87 -12.87 13.08
CA PHE A 188 12.71 -13.62 14.01
C PHE A 188 14.19 -13.22 13.84
N THR A 189 14.99 -13.51 14.86
CA THR A 189 16.43 -13.33 14.84
C THR A 189 17.11 -14.68 14.70
N ASP A 190 18.01 -14.82 13.74
CA ASP A 190 18.76 -16.06 13.52
C ASP A 190 19.92 -16.22 14.52
N SER A 191 20.63 -17.35 14.46
CA SER A 191 21.78 -17.64 15.33
C SER A 191 22.96 -16.68 15.14
N SER A 192 23.00 -15.93 14.04
CA SER A 192 24.03 -14.92 13.76
C SER A 192 23.66 -13.53 14.27
N GLY A 193 22.46 -13.36 14.83
CA GLY A 193 21.93 -12.07 15.26
C GLY A 193 21.28 -11.25 14.15
N LYS A 194 21.07 -11.83 12.97
CA LYS A 194 20.41 -11.17 11.84
C LYS A 194 18.88 -11.30 11.95
N ILE A 195 18.16 -10.22 11.63
CA ILE A 195 16.71 -10.19 11.64
C ILE A 195 16.17 -10.57 10.26
N HIS A 196 15.11 -11.37 10.25
CA HIS A 196 14.42 -11.85 9.07
C HIS A 196 12.91 -11.67 9.22
N PHE A 197 12.20 -11.47 8.10
CA PHE A 197 10.75 -11.66 8.11
C PHE A 197 10.41 -13.11 8.51
N LEU A 198 9.37 -13.28 9.33
CA LEU A 198 8.85 -14.61 9.64
C LEU A 198 8.22 -15.24 8.39
N SER A 199 7.44 -14.45 7.65
CA SER A 199 6.78 -14.85 6.42
C SER A 199 7.61 -14.54 5.17
N GLN A 200 7.45 -15.36 4.13
CA GLN A 200 7.77 -14.95 2.77
C GLN A 200 6.49 -14.41 2.11
N PHE A 201 6.61 -13.65 1.01
CA PHE A 201 5.47 -12.93 0.45
C PHE A 201 5.19 -13.34 -1.00
N LEU A 202 4.10 -14.10 -1.19
CA LEU A 202 3.51 -14.42 -2.49
C LEU A 202 2.07 -13.95 -2.49
N TYR A 203 1.83 -12.81 -3.13
CA TYR A 203 0.52 -12.18 -3.17
C TYR A 203 -0.37 -12.90 -4.17
N ALA A 204 -1.60 -13.17 -3.75
CA ALA A 204 -2.72 -13.55 -4.58
C ALA A 204 -3.87 -12.59 -4.31
N ASP A 205 -4.04 -11.63 -5.22
CA ASP A 205 -4.89 -10.47 -5.01
C ASP A 205 -6.01 -10.45 -6.05
N LEU A 206 -7.26 -10.45 -5.59
CA LEU A 206 -8.47 -10.35 -6.40
C LEU A 206 -9.15 -9.00 -6.14
N ILE A 207 -9.28 -8.16 -7.17
CA ILE A 207 -10.01 -6.89 -7.08
C ILE A 207 -11.23 -6.93 -8.00
N LEU A 208 -12.37 -6.48 -7.49
CA LEU A 208 -13.58 -6.21 -8.27
C LEU A 208 -13.86 -4.71 -8.23
N ASN A 209 -13.58 -3.99 -9.33
CA ASN A 209 -13.90 -2.58 -9.45
C ASN A 209 -15.20 -2.39 -10.23
N ASN A 210 -16.29 -2.11 -9.52
CA ASN A 210 -17.63 -2.06 -10.07
C ASN A 210 -18.18 -0.64 -10.08
N GLN A 211 -18.96 -0.33 -11.12
CA GLN A 211 -19.72 0.90 -11.22
C GLN A 211 -21.12 0.63 -11.76
N LEU A 212 -22.10 1.27 -11.14
CA LEU A 212 -23.48 1.31 -11.58
C LEU A 212 -23.85 2.75 -11.93
N LYS A 213 -24.24 2.97 -13.18
CA LYS A 213 -24.80 4.25 -13.62
C LYS A 213 -26.17 4.43 -12.98
N THR A 214 -26.39 5.57 -12.33
CA THR A 214 -27.71 5.94 -11.81
C THR A 214 -28.45 6.84 -12.81
N GLY A 215 -29.71 7.16 -12.53
CA GLY A 215 -30.47 8.13 -13.33
C GLY A 215 -29.90 9.56 -13.30
N ILE A 216 -28.96 9.85 -12.40
CA ILE A 216 -28.28 11.15 -12.29
C ILE A 216 -26.81 10.93 -12.62
N SER A 217 -26.37 11.41 -13.79
CA SER A 217 -25.01 11.17 -14.32
C SER A 217 -23.86 11.62 -13.40
N ARG A 218 -24.14 12.55 -12.48
CA ARG A 218 -23.19 13.06 -11.48
C ARG A 218 -23.02 12.14 -10.27
N PHE A 219 -23.93 11.19 -10.08
CA PHE A 219 -23.97 10.29 -8.93
C PHE A 219 -23.94 8.82 -9.36
N PRO A 220 -22.88 8.34 -10.05
CA PRO A 220 -22.70 6.90 -10.20
C PRO A 220 -22.45 6.26 -8.82
N LEU A 221 -22.92 5.02 -8.64
CA LEU A 221 -22.59 4.20 -7.48
C LEU A 221 -21.37 3.35 -7.84
N ASN A 222 -20.31 3.41 -7.05
CA ASN A 222 -19.08 2.65 -7.25
C ASN A 222 -18.89 1.69 -6.06
N LEU A 223 -18.46 0.47 -6.35
CA LEU A 223 -18.12 -0.54 -5.35
C LEU A 223 -16.80 -1.20 -5.74
N MET A 224 -15.75 -0.94 -4.97
CA MET A 224 -14.47 -1.63 -5.09
C MET A 224 -14.36 -2.66 -3.98
N LEU A 225 -14.04 -3.90 -4.33
CA LEU A 225 -13.80 -4.99 -3.39
C LEU A 225 -12.41 -5.55 -3.65
N GLU A 226 -11.71 -5.96 -2.60
CA GLU A 226 -10.44 -6.68 -2.70
C GLU A 226 -10.40 -7.84 -1.70
N TYR A 227 -9.80 -8.93 -2.14
CA TYR A 227 -9.34 -10.02 -1.30
C TYR A 227 -7.88 -10.31 -1.63
N GLN A 228 -7.02 -10.04 -0.66
CA GLN A 228 -5.58 -10.28 -0.74
C GLN A 228 -5.22 -11.48 0.14
N ASN A 229 -4.33 -12.33 -0.35
CA ASN A 229 -3.77 -13.43 0.43
C ASN A 229 -2.27 -13.59 0.18
N ASN A 230 -1.49 -13.58 1.25
CA ASN A 230 -0.11 -14.03 1.21
C ASN A 230 -0.04 -15.56 1.28
N LEU A 231 0.09 -16.21 0.12
CA LEU A 231 0.16 -17.66 0.00
C LEU A 231 1.39 -18.27 0.69
N ASN A 232 2.43 -17.48 0.91
CA ASN A 232 3.68 -17.89 1.56
C ASN A 232 3.79 -17.43 3.02
N ALA A 233 2.69 -16.94 3.62
CA ALA A 233 2.67 -16.61 5.04
C ALA A 233 3.02 -17.84 5.90
N ALA A 234 3.85 -17.60 6.92
CA ALA A 234 4.20 -18.58 7.92
C ALA A 234 3.16 -18.62 9.05
N ASP A 235 3.08 -19.75 9.74
CA ASP A 235 2.33 -19.82 10.98
C ASP A 235 2.99 -18.95 12.05
N HIS A 236 2.18 -18.37 12.93
CA HIS A 236 2.66 -17.57 14.06
C HIS A 236 2.76 -18.45 15.32
N PRO A 237 3.91 -19.10 15.57
CA PRO A 237 4.03 -20.02 16.70
C PRO A 237 4.06 -19.30 18.04
N LEU A 238 4.43 -18.01 18.06
CA LEU A 238 4.65 -17.24 19.28
C LEU A 238 3.83 -15.94 19.28
N ASP A 239 3.41 -15.49 20.47
CA ASP A 239 2.82 -14.18 20.67
C ASP A 239 3.88 -13.10 20.95
N ALA A 240 3.42 -11.88 21.21
CA ALA A 240 4.24 -10.72 21.52
C ALA A 240 5.14 -10.90 22.76
N THR A 241 4.83 -11.87 23.63
CA THR A 241 5.62 -12.21 24.83
C THR A 241 6.54 -13.42 24.63
N GLY A 242 6.53 -14.02 23.43
CA GLY A 242 7.29 -15.23 23.13
C GLY A 242 6.62 -16.51 23.63
N ASN A 243 5.35 -16.47 24.04
CA ASN A 243 4.60 -17.66 24.44
C ASN A 243 3.99 -18.35 23.23
N ALA A 244 3.85 -19.67 23.29
CA ALA A 244 3.27 -20.46 22.20
C ALA A 244 1.80 -20.07 21.91
N THR A 245 1.43 -20.03 20.63
CA THR A 245 0.06 -19.73 20.17
C THR A 245 -0.45 -20.76 19.16
N ASN A 246 -1.76 -20.72 18.91
CA ASN A 246 -2.43 -21.48 17.86
C ASN A 246 -3.05 -20.57 16.76
N LEU A 247 -2.51 -19.36 16.58
CA LEU A 247 -3.06 -18.34 15.68
C LEU A 247 -2.96 -18.70 14.19
N GLY A 248 -2.10 -19.64 13.82
CA GLY A 248 -1.87 -20.04 12.43
C GLY A 248 -1.31 -18.88 11.59
N LYS A 249 -1.57 -18.91 10.28
CA LYS A 249 -1.15 -17.85 9.34
C LYS A 249 -1.98 -16.58 9.52
N GLN A 250 -1.33 -15.43 9.43
CA GLN A 250 -1.95 -14.11 9.42
C GLN A 250 -1.81 -13.51 8.01
N SER A 251 -2.50 -14.09 7.04
CA SER A 251 -2.18 -13.92 5.60
C SER A 251 -3.21 -13.13 4.79
N HIS A 252 -4.32 -12.70 5.37
CA HIS A 252 -5.45 -12.17 4.61
C HIS A 252 -5.66 -10.66 4.74
N GLY A 253 -5.95 -10.02 3.61
CA GLY A 253 -6.47 -8.66 3.51
C GLY A 253 -7.86 -8.66 2.88
N TYR A 254 -8.75 -7.82 3.41
CA TYR A 254 -10.11 -7.60 2.91
C TYR A 254 -10.38 -6.12 2.84
N PHE A 255 -10.82 -5.64 1.68
CA PHE A 255 -11.18 -4.25 1.48
C PHE A 255 -12.51 -4.12 0.75
N ALA A 256 -13.31 -3.13 1.14
CA ALA A 256 -14.53 -2.77 0.46
C ALA A 256 -14.73 -1.26 0.52
N ASP A 257 -14.79 -0.57 -0.63
CA ASP A 257 -15.09 0.86 -0.75
C ASP A 257 -16.38 1.05 -1.56
N LEU A 258 -17.38 1.63 -0.92
CA LEU A 258 -18.64 2.03 -1.53
C LEU A 258 -18.67 3.55 -1.64
N SER A 259 -18.89 4.08 -2.84
CA SER A 259 -19.04 5.51 -3.05
C SER A 259 -20.16 5.90 -4.00
N LEU A 260 -20.73 7.08 -3.76
CA LEU A 260 -21.73 7.71 -4.62
C LEU A 260 -21.21 9.06 -5.07
N GLY A 261 -21.17 9.29 -6.39
CA GLY A 261 -20.63 10.52 -6.95
C GLY A 261 -19.36 10.31 -7.76
N GLN A 262 -18.76 11.43 -8.17
CA GLN A 262 -17.52 11.48 -8.94
C GLN A 262 -16.83 12.82 -8.71
N LEU A 263 -15.62 13.00 -9.26
CA LEU A 263 -14.83 14.24 -9.11
C LEU A 263 -14.27 14.70 -10.47
N LYS A 264 -15.11 14.64 -11.52
CA LYS A 264 -14.68 14.92 -12.89
C LYS A 264 -14.81 16.40 -13.23
N ASN A 265 -15.97 16.98 -12.95
CA ASN A 265 -16.30 18.35 -13.31
C ASN A 265 -16.37 19.25 -12.09
N ARG A 266 -16.28 20.57 -12.31
CA ARG A 266 -16.52 21.55 -11.26
C ARG A 266 -17.87 21.29 -10.58
N ASN A 267 -17.86 21.42 -9.26
CA ASN A 267 -18.95 21.16 -8.34
C ASN A 267 -19.37 19.70 -8.19
N ASP A 268 -18.69 18.74 -8.84
CA ASP A 268 -18.94 17.33 -8.57
C ASP A 268 -18.57 17.01 -7.11
N VAL A 269 -19.38 16.14 -6.51
CA VAL A 269 -19.21 15.69 -5.14
C VAL A 269 -19.17 14.17 -5.13
N GLN A 270 -18.45 13.62 -4.17
CA GLN A 270 -18.39 12.19 -3.92
C GLN A 270 -18.43 11.96 -2.42
N PHE A 271 -19.23 10.98 -2.01
CA PHE A 271 -19.30 10.50 -0.64
C PHE A 271 -19.01 9.02 -0.65
N GLY A 272 -18.29 8.53 0.36
CA GLY A 272 -18.02 7.11 0.44
C GLY A 272 -17.72 6.62 1.84
N TYR A 273 -17.76 5.29 1.94
CA TYR A 273 -17.39 4.52 3.10
C TYR A 273 -16.52 3.36 2.63
N ALA A 274 -15.36 3.20 3.25
CA ALA A 274 -14.52 2.04 3.08
C ALA A 274 -14.39 1.25 4.38
N PHE A 275 -14.31 -0.07 4.25
CA PHE A 275 -13.97 -1.02 5.29
C PHE A 275 -12.69 -1.74 4.89
N GLU A 276 -11.85 -1.97 5.89
CA GLU A 276 -10.60 -2.69 5.75
C GLU A 276 -10.39 -3.61 6.95
N ARG A 277 -9.98 -4.85 6.67
CA ARG A 277 -9.42 -5.76 7.66
C ARG A 277 -8.20 -6.41 7.05
N GLU A 278 -7.04 -6.19 7.65
CA GLU A 278 -5.80 -6.75 7.16
C GLU A 278 -5.01 -7.43 8.29
N GLU A 279 -4.59 -8.66 8.04
CA GLU A 279 -3.79 -9.47 8.97
C GLU A 279 -2.30 -9.11 8.88
N GLN A 280 -1.55 -9.44 9.93
CA GLN A 280 -0.18 -8.98 10.14
C GLN A 280 0.76 -9.20 8.95
N ASP A 281 0.70 -10.36 8.31
CA ASP A 281 1.60 -10.79 7.22
C ASP A 281 0.87 -10.96 5.89
N ALA A 282 -0.29 -10.31 5.72
CA ALA A 282 -1.03 -10.29 4.46
C ALA A 282 -0.25 -9.61 3.33
N ILE A 283 0.50 -8.57 3.68
CA ILE A 283 1.43 -7.85 2.81
C ILE A 283 2.66 -7.41 3.60
N ILE A 284 3.69 -6.95 2.89
CA ILE A 284 4.81 -6.19 3.45
C ILE A 284 4.28 -4.83 3.90
N ALA A 285 4.25 -4.60 5.21
CA ALA A 285 3.71 -3.44 5.89
C ALA A 285 4.23 -2.11 5.33
N SER A 286 5.49 -2.06 4.96
CA SER A 286 6.12 -0.85 4.40
C SER A 286 5.47 -0.32 3.12
N PHE A 287 4.66 -1.13 2.44
CA PHE A 287 4.01 -0.77 1.19
C PHE A 287 2.50 -0.52 1.33
N SER A 288 1.92 -0.67 2.51
CA SER A 288 0.50 -0.40 2.75
C SER A 288 0.20 1.10 2.72
N GLU A 289 -1.08 1.46 2.58
CA GLU A 289 -1.63 2.80 2.77
C GLU A 289 -0.97 3.52 3.96
N SER A 290 -0.61 4.79 3.75
CA SER A 290 0.18 5.55 4.69
C SER A 290 -0.62 6.48 5.60
N GLU A 291 -1.91 6.56 5.36
CA GLU A 291 -2.80 7.36 6.17
C GLU A 291 -3.54 6.52 7.23
N GLN A 292 -3.34 5.20 7.30
CA GLN A 292 -4.12 4.37 8.20
C GLN A 292 -3.61 4.31 9.63
N ARG A 293 -4.41 3.69 10.51
CA ARG A 293 -4.07 3.55 11.93
C ARG A 293 -2.78 2.74 12.15
N ALA A 294 -2.53 1.72 11.35
CA ALA A 294 -1.38 0.84 11.41
C ALA A 294 -1.19 0.19 10.03
N PRO A 295 0.04 -0.06 9.57
CA PRO A 295 0.29 -0.59 8.23
C PRO A 295 -0.41 -1.91 7.94
N THR A 296 -0.30 -2.90 8.83
CA THR A 296 -1.06 -4.16 8.80
C THR A 296 -1.58 -4.51 10.21
N ASN A 297 -2.21 -5.67 10.40
CA ASN A 297 -2.83 -6.08 11.67
C ASN A 297 -3.89 -5.06 12.14
N ILE A 298 -4.77 -4.68 11.22
CA ILE A 298 -5.68 -3.55 11.35
C ILE A 298 -7.13 -3.93 11.04
N LEU A 299 -8.05 -3.29 11.75
CA LEU A 299 -9.46 -3.21 11.41
C LEU A 299 -9.85 -1.73 11.33
N GLN A 300 -10.34 -1.29 10.18
CA GLN A 300 -10.52 0.12 9.91
C GLN A 300 -11.74 0.45 9.07
N HIS A 301 -12.29 1.63 9.36
CA HIS A 301 -13.37 2.27 8.64
C HIS A 301 -12.90 3.63 8.16
N ARG A 302 -13.18 3.97 6.91
CA ARG A 302 -12.91 5.28 6.32
C ARG A 302 -14.20 5.89 5.80
N ILE A 303 -14.62 7.02 6.35
CA ILE A 303 -15.74 7.79 5.83
C ILE A 303 -15.17 9.02 5.16
N TYR A 304 -15.58 9.30 3.92
CA TYR A 304 -15.02 10.44 3.19
C TYR A 304 -16.07 11.22 2.40
N ALA A 305 -15.79 12.50 2.22
CA ALA A 305 -16.56 13.42 1.40
C ALA A 305 -15.59 14.30 0.62
N GLN A 306 -15.80 14.41 -0.69
CA GLN A 306 -14.93 15.17 -1.58
C GLN A 306 -15.75 16.11 -2.46
N TRP A 307 -15.21 17.29 -2.74
CA TRP A 307 -15.85 18.31 -3.57
C TRP A 307 -14.85 18.92 -4.55
N LYS A 308 -15.13 18.77 -5.85
CA LYS A 308 -14.37 19.36 -6.94
C LYS A 308 -14.68 20.85 -7.09
N LEU A 309 -14.12 21.69 -6.20
CA LEU A 309 -14.30 23.15 -6.17
C LEU A 309 -14.02 23.83 -7.52
N ARG A 310 -12.94 23.40 -8.18
CA ARG A 310 -12.51 23.84 -9.53
C ARG A 310 -11.91 22.64 -10.27
N PRO A 311 -11.71 22.72 -11.61
CA PRO A 311 -10.99 21.67 -12.34
C PRO A 311 -9.63 21.30 -11.72
N SER A 312 -8.95 22.29 -11.14
CA SER A 312 -7.64 22.14 -10.48
C SER A 312 -7.69 22.03 -8.95
N ILE A 313 -8.86 22.15 -8.30
CA ILE A 313 -8.96 22.17 -6.83
C ILE A 313 -10.02 21.19 -6.34
N THR A 314 -9.63 20.29 -5.45
CA THR A 314 -10.53 19.37 -4.73
C THR A 314 -10.40 19.61 -3.23
N ALA A 315 -11.52 19.83 -2.54
CA ALA A 315 -11.57 19.77 -1.08
C ALA A 315 -11.95 18.35 -0.65
N SER A 316 -11.30 17.81 0.37
CA SER A 316 -11.54 16.48 0.92
C SER A 316 -11.71 16.56 2.43
N TYR A 317 -12.64 15.76 2.95
CA TYR A 317 -12.74 15.41 4.35
C TYR A 317 -12.70 13.90 4.48
N VAL A 318 -11.89 13.40 5.42
CA VAL A 318 -11.79 11.99 5.74
C VAL A 318 -11.87 11.80 7.25
N LEU A 319 -12.69 10.85 7.68
CA LEU A 319 -12.75 10.31 9.04
C LEU A 319 -12.29 8.86 9.00
N TRP A 320 -11.14 8.62 9.62
CA TRP A 320 -10.62 7.29 9.90
C TRP A 320 -11.09 6.85 11.28
N VAL A 321 -11.62 5.63 11.38
CA VAL A 321 -11.97 4.97 12.63
C VAL A 321 -11.35 3.58 12.62
N GLY A 322 -10.28 3.38 13.38
CA GLY A 322 -9.46 2.17 13.29
C GLY A 322 -8.96 1.66 14.63
N ARG A 323 -8.57 0.39 14.65
CA ARG A 323 -7.89 -0.28 15.76
C ARG A 323 -7.02 -1.42 15.26
N THR A 324 -6.09 -1.88 16.08
CA THR A 324 -5.33 -3.11 15.90
C THR A 324 -6.28 -4.30 15.92
N LEU A 325 -6.10 -5.21 14.97
CA LEU A 325 -6.90 -6.43 14.85
C LEU A 325 -6.58 -7.42 15.97
N ASN A 326 -5.30 -7.68 16.24
CA ASN A 326 -4.84 -8.53 17.33
C ASN A 326 -3.65 -7.90 18.07
N SER A 327 -3.88 -7.40 19.27
CA SER A 327 -2.87 -6.74 20.11
C SER A 327 -1.85 -7.70 20.75
N ASN A 328 -2.03 -9.01 20.62
CA ASN A 328 -1.10 -10.01 21.14
C ASN A 328 -0.03 -10.41 20.12
N LEU A 329 -0.08 -9.91 18.89
CA LEU A 329 0.92 -10.23 17.88
C LEU A 329 2.19 -9.38 18.09
N GLN A 330 3.34 -9.93 17.69
CA GLN A 330 4.60 -9.19 17.66
C GLN A 330 4.42 -7.86 16.92
N HIS A 331 5.11 -6.80 17.32
CA HIS A 331 5.05 -5.47 16.67
C HIS A 331 3.66 -4.83 16.53
N SER A 332 2.65 -5.32 17.25
CA SER A 332 1.32 -4.71 17.26
C SER A 332 1.38 -3.24 17.69
N ILE A 333 0.81 -2.35 16.86
CA ILE A 333 0.77 -0.92 17.16
C ILE A 333 -0.50 -0.59 17.93
N VAL A 334 -0.42 -0.54 19.26
CA VAL A 334 -1.59 -0.31 20.13
C VAL A 334 -1.64 1.10 20.73
N ALA A 335 -2.84 1.57 21.09
CA ALA A 335 -3.03 2.82 21.81
C ALA A 335 -2.33 2.80 23.18
N PRO A 336 -1.85 3.96 23.68
CA PRO A 336 -1.23 4.05 25.00
C PRO A 336 -2.11 3.45 26.10
N GLY A 337 -1.51 2.59 26.94
CA GLY A 337 -2.21 1.91 28.03
C GLY A 337 -2.98 0.65 27.63
N THR A 338 -2.92 0.23 26.36
CA THR A 338 -3.51 -1.05 25.93
C THR A 338 -2.65 -2.22 26.39
N THR A 339 -3.22 -3.15 27.15
CA THR A 339 -2.56 -4.40 27.54
C THR A 339 -2.55 -5.37 26.36
N PRO A 340 -1.41 -6.01 26.01
CA PRO A 340 -1.36 -7.05 24.98
C PRO A 340 -2.40 -8.16 25.22
N GLY A 341 -3.02 -8.64 24.14
CA GLY A 341 -4.09 -9.64 24.21
C GLY A 341 -5.48 -9.09 24.57
N THR A 342 -5.61 -7.78 24.82
CA THR A 342 -6.91 -7.12 25.00
C THR A 342 -7.38 -6.41 23.74
N THR A 343 -8.69 -6.24 23.60
CA THR A 343 -9.26 -5.50 22.48
C THR A 343 -8.90 -4.01 22.60
N GLU A 344 -8.23 -3.48 21.59
CA GLU A 344 -7.93 -2.05 21.54
C GLU A 344 -9.21 -1.20 21.36
N PRO A 345 -9.34 -0.04 22.02
CA PRO A 345 -10.39 0.91 21.73
C PRO A 345 -10.32 1.44 20.29
N TRP A 346 -11.47 1.87 19.76
CA TRP A 346 -11.52 2.55 18.48
C TRP A 346 -10.90 3.94 18.57
N LEU A 347 -9.87 4.19 17.76
CA LEU A 347 -9.30 5.53 17.60
C LEU A 347 -9.93 6.22 16.40
N LYS A 348 -9.98 7.56 16.45
CA LYS A 348 -10.55 8.39 15.40
C LYS A 348 -9.54 9.44 14.95
N ARG A 349 -9.36 9.59 13.64
CA ARG A 349 -8.58 10.68 13.04
C ARG A 349 -9.43 11.38 12.00
N MET A 350 -9.46 12.71 12.07
CA MET A 350 -10.12 13.56 11.09
C MET A 350 -9.06 14.29 10.28
N GLN A 351 -9.27 14.35 8.96
CA GLN A 351 -8.35 14.98 8.02
C GLN A 351 -9.15 15.87 7.06
N PHE A 352 -8.59 17.04 6.78
CA PHE A 352 -9.15 18.02 5.84
C PHE A 352 -8.06 18.44 4.88
N ASP A 353 -8.27 18.17 3.60
CA ASP A 353 -7.27 18.43 2.56
C ASP A 353 -7.84 19.37 1.50
N LEU A 354 -6.95 20.19 0.94
CA LEU A 354 -7.21 20.97 -0.27
C LEU A 354 -6.16 20.60 -1.30
N LEU A 355 -6.53 19.73 -2.25
CA LEU A 355 -5.64 19.23 -3.27
C LEU A 355 -5.66 20.17 -4.48
N TYR A 356 -4.50 20.70 -4.83
CA TYR A 356 -4.29 21.50 -6.04
C TYR A 356 -3.50 20.70 -7.09
N MET A 357 -4.03 20.59 -8.30
CA MET A 357 -3.38 19.94 -9.44
C MET A 357 -3.19 20.94 -10.57
N PHE A 358 -1.97 21.04 -11.11
CA PHE A 358 -1.60 21.95 -12.19
C PHE A 358 -1.43 21.24 -13.53
#